data_AF-A0AAD7BIJ9-F1
#
_entry.id   AF-A0AAD7BIJ9-F1
#
_cell.length_a   1.000
_cell.length_b   1.000
_cell.length_c   1.000
_cell.angle_alpha   90.00
_cell.angle_beta   90.00
_cell.angle_gamma   90.00
#
_symmetry.space_group_name_H-M   'P 1'
#
loop_
_entity.id
_entity.type
_entity.pdbx_description
1 polymer ?
#
loop_
_entity_poly.entity_id
_entity_poly.type
_entity_poly.pdbx_seq_one_letter_code
_entity_poly.pdbx_strand_id
1 'polypeptide(L)'
;TLPANLFPRSMVLPSGHVLMIANNQSMIYDIETDTELLRLPELPNGVRIGVPFDGFAQLLPLSAPLYEPTVLACGGSNKSDTITLEEMNTQDIATTQCQRMTLTPAGLAAGWEIEHLPEPRLMADSIMLPSGDVLIINGAHSGYSGYPSIGNAALTDTNAANPAQRPIMYKTTLPAGQRLTQDGLPTSPIPRMYHSSATLTGKGSLTITTPPNGNIYPPGP
;
A
#
# COMPACT_ATOMS: atom_id res chain seq x y z
N THR A 1 -15.37 11.96 -11.75
CA THR A 1 -13.97 11.72 -11.37
C THR A 1 -13.81 12.15 -9.92
N LEU A 2 -13.36 11.25 -9.03
CA LEU A 2 -12.86 11.68 -7.72
C LEU A 2 -11.59 12.50 -8.01
N PRO A 3 -11.60 13.84 -7.83
CA PRO A 3 -10.54 14.70 -8.36
C PRO A 3 -9.29 14.73 -7.48
N ALA A 4 -9.11 13.74 -6.60
CA ALA A 4 -8.11 13.82 -5.56
C ALA A 4 -7.30 12.52 -5.45
N ASN A 5 -6.02 12.62 -5.82
CA ASN A 5 -4.98 11.68 -5.42
C ASN A 5 -4.62 11.93 -3.95
N LEU A 6 -5.54 11.61 -3.04
CA LEU A 6 -5.31 11.78 -1.61
C LEU A 6 -4.22 10.82 -1.15
N PHE A 7 -3.35 11.32 -0.27
CA PHE A 7 -2.25 10.57 0.35
C PHE A 7 -1.31 9.90 -0.69
N PRO A 8 -0.65 10.65 -1.58
CA PRO A 8 0.34 10.06 -2.48
C PRO A 8 1.43 9.36 -1.67
N ARG A 9 1.92 8.22 -2.17
CA ARG A 9 3.03 7.50 -1.55
C ARG A 9 4.31 8.18 -1.95
N SER A 10 4.88 8.96 -1.04
CA SER A 10 6.07 9.77 -1.26
C SER A 10 7.25 9.25 -0.46
N MET A 11 8.39 9.05 -1.11
CA MET A 11 9.60 8.50 -0.50
C MET A 11 10.81 9.32 -0.96
N VAL A 12 11.65 9.75 -0.02
CA VAL A 12 12.92 10.43 -0.34
C VAL A 12 13.93 9.41 -0.87
N LEU A 13 14.54 9.70 -2.00
CA LEU A 13 15.54 8.87 -2.65
C LEU A 13 16.96 9.23 -2.18
N PRO A 14 17.95 8.33 -2.36
CA PRO A 14 19.35 8.62 -2.06
C PRO A 14 19.92 9.86 -2.77
N SER A 15 19.34 10.24 -3.91
CA SER A 15 19.69 11.45 -4.65
C SER A 15 19.24 12.75 -3.99
N GLY A 16 18.36 12.70 -2.97
CA GLY A 16 17.71 13.87 -2.37
C GLY A 16 16.37 14.24 -3.01
N HIS A 17 16.03 13.66 -4.17
CA HIS A 17 14.73 13.85 -4.82
C HIS A 17 13.64 12.95 -4.23
N VAL A 18 12.39 13.19 -4.60
CA VAL A 18 11.23 12.45 -4.08
C VAL A 18 10.64 11.56 -5.16
N LEU A 19 10.55 10.26 -4.89
CA LEU A 19 9.63 9.38 -5.61
C LEU A 19 8.22 9.65 -5.11
N MET A 20 7.28 9.88 -6.02
CA MET A 20 5.86 10.02 -5.71
C MET A 20 5.03 9.03 -6.53
N ILE A 21 4.14 8.28 -5.87
CA ILE A 21 3.14 7.43 -6.53
C ILE A 21 1.74 7.91 -6.10
N ALA A 22 0.95 8.32 -7.08
CA ALA A 22 -0.37 8.89 -6.87
C ALA A 22 -1.36 8.19 -7.79
N ASN A 23 -2.39 7.56 -7.22
CA ASN A 23 -3.30 6.67 -7.96
C ASN A 23 -2.55 5.49 -8.60
N ASN A 24 -2.38 5.48 -9.93
CA ASN A 24 -1.52 4.53 -10.66
C ASN A 24 -0.29 5.20 -11.30
N GLN A 25 -0.13 6.51 -11.14
CA GLN A 25 0.94 7.27 -11.79
C GLN A 25 2.13 7.41 -10.84
N SER A 26 3.34 7.43 -11.40
CA SER A 26 4.56 7.60 -10.60
C SER A 26 5.56 8.54 -11.26
N MET A 27 6.33 9.26 -10.44
CA MET A 27 7.32 10.23 -10.90
C MET A 27 8.47 10.41 -9.90
N ILE A 28 9.60 10.91 -10.38
CA ILE A 28 10.67 11.50 -9.56
C ILE A 28 10.55 13.01 -9.65
N TYR A 29 10.45 13.66 -8.50
CA TYR A 29 10.20 15.08 -8.36
C TYR A 29 11.29 15.76 -7.54
N ASP A 30 11.72 16.94 -7.99
CA ASP A 30 12.64 17.80 -7.30
C ASP A 30 11.88 18.90 -6.57
N ILE A 31 11.91 18.83 -5.24
CA ILE A 31 11.21 19.77 -4.35
C ILE A 31 11.90 21.15 -4.32
N GLU A 32 13.20 21.23 -4.62
CA GLU A 32 13.94 22.50 -4.54
C GLU A 32 13.66 23.38 -5.75
N THR A 33 13.53 22.75 -6.93
CA THR A 33 13.27 23.43 -8.19
C THR A 33 11.81 23.43 -8.61
N ASP A 34 10.93 22.73 -7.88
CA ASP A 34 9.52 22.52 -8.24
C ASP A 34 9.36 21.90 -9.63
N THR A 35 10.12 20.83 -9.90
CA THR A 35 10.12 20.19 -11.22
C THR A 35 9.90 18.69 -11.16
N GLU A 36 9.09 18.19 -12.09
CA GLU A 36 9.03 16.76 -12.40
C GLU A 36 10.27 16.40 -13.23
N LEU A 37 11.22 15.71 -12.60
CA LEU A 37 12.47 15.31 -13.26
C LEU A 37 12.26 14.13 -14.21
N LEU A 38 11.42 13.18 -13.80
CA LEU A 38 11.19 11.96 -14.56
C LEU A 38 9.79 11.40 -14.30
N ARG A 39 8.99 11.30 -15.36
CA ARG A 39 7.79 10.46 -15.36
C ARG A 39 8.20 9.00 -15.44
N LEU A 40 7.73 8.19 -14.50
CA LEU A 40 7.93 6.74 -14.51
C LEU A 40 6.73 6.04 -15.17
N PRO A 41 6.89 4.79 -15.64
CA PRO A 41 5.75 4.01 -16.13
C PRO A 41 4.65 3.91 -15.07
N GLU A 42 3.38 3.97 -15.51
CA GLU A 42 2.25 3.72 -14.63
C GLU A 42 2.32 2.30 -14.03
N LEU A 43 1.69 2.11 -12.87
CA LEU A 43 1.55 0.81 -12.26
C LEU A 43 0.81 -0.14 -13.23
N PRO A 44 1.39 -1.31 -13.57
CA PRO A 44 0.80 -2.25 -14.51
C PRO A 44 -0.64 -2.66 -14.17
N ASN A 45 -1.37 -3.09 -15.21
CA ASN A 45 -2.72 -3.67 -15.10
C ASN A 45 -3.79 -2.74 -14.51
N GLY A 46 -3.55 -1.41 -14.56
CA GLY A 46 -4.49 -0.41 -14.04
C GLY A 46 -4.64 -0.45 -12.52
N VAL A 47 -3.64 -1.00 -11.81
CA VAL A 47 -3.65 -1.04 -10.34
C VAL A 47 -3.47 0.36 -9.79
N ARG A 48 -4.31 0.71 -8.82
CA ARG A 48 -4.35 2.00 -8.14
C ARG A 48 -4.11 1.78 -6.65
N ILE A 49 -3.20 2.56 -6.09
CA ILE A 49 -2.84 2.48 -4.67
C ILE A 49 -3.22 3.74 -3.88
N GLY A 50 -3.65 4.81 -4.55
CA GLY A 50 -4.18 6.02 -3.89
C GLY A 50 -5.55 5.78 -3.26
N VAL A 51 -5.93 6.63 -2.31
CA VAL A 51 -7.28 6.61 -1.72
C VAL A 51 -8.32 6.93 -2.80
N PRO A 52 -9.43 6.17 -2.91
CA PRO A 52 -9.94 5.21 -1.94
C PRO A 52 -9.56 3.74 -2.18
N PHE A 53 -8.70 3.44 -3.15
CA PHE A 53 -8.27 2.07 -3.47
C PHE A 53 -7.25 1.54 -2.46
N ASP A 54 -6.40 2.43 -1.95
CA ASP A 54 -5.58 2.28 -0.73
C ASP A 54 -4.67 1.04 -0.71
N GLY A 55 -3.84 0.90 -1.73
CA GLY A 55 -2.67 0.02 -1.70
C GLY A 55 -1.51 0.69 -0.95
N PHE A 56 -0.39 -0.02 -0.74
CA PHE A 56 0.79 0.56 -0.09
C PHE A 56 1.97 0.66 -1.05
N ALA A 57 2.93 1.53 -0.73
CA ALA A 57 4.24 1.51 -1.36
C ALA A 57 5.34 1.77 -0.31
N GLN A 58 6.49 1.13 -0.51
CA GLN A 58 7.61 1.13 0.42
C GLN A 58 8.92 1.20 -0.37
N LEU A 59 9.80 2.11 0.00
CA LEU A 59 11.21 2.08 -0.40
C LEU A 59 11.86 0.94 0.39
N LEU A 60 12.35 -0.08 -0.32
CA LEU A 60 13.03 -1.22 0.28
C LEU A 60 14.39 -0.79 0.88
N PRO A 61 14.98 -1.60 1.79
CA PRO A 61 16.21 -1.22 2.46
C PRO A 61 17.32 -0.87 1.47
N LEU A 62 17.91 0.31 1.66
CA LEU A 62 19.09 0.74 0.92
C LEU A 62 20.31 0.04 1.50
N SER A 63 21.08 -0.63 0.64
CA SER A 63 22.27 -1.38 1.06
C SER A 63 23.51 -0.94 0.30
N ALA A 64 24.63 -0.88 1.03
CA ALA A 64 25.94 -0.64 0.45
C ALA A 64 26.31 -1.73 -0.57
N PRO A 65 27.18 -1.44 -1.55
CA PRO A 65 27.90 -0.17 -1.71
C PRO A 65 27.16 0.89 -2.51
N LEU A 66 26.16 0.51 -3.31
CA LEU A 66 25.54 1.41 -4.29
C LEU A 66 24.28 2.10 -3.79
N TYR A 67 23.66 1.61 -2.71
CA TYR A 67 22.41 2.14 -2.15
C TYR A 67 21.32 2.28 -3.21
N GLU A 68 21.21 1.30 -4.12
CA GLU A 68 20.24 1.35 -5.21
C GLU A 68 18.82 1.34 -4.66
N PRO A 69 18.00 2.36 -4.97
CA PRO A 69 16.64 2.43 -4.45
C PRO A 69 15.72 1.48 -5.22
N THR A 70 15.13 0.52 -4.52
CA THR A 70 14.03 -0.31 -5.05
C THR A 70 12.74 0.06 -4.35
N VAL A 71 11.71 0.40 -5.11
CA VAL A 71 10.36 0.60 -4.59
C VAL A 71 9.53 -0.66 -4.77
N LEU A 72 8.76 -1.01 -3.75
CA LEU A 72 7.69 -2.02 -3.77
C LEU A 72 6.35 -1.30 -3.67
N ALA A 73 5.38 -1.63 -4.52
CA ALA A 73 4.01 -1.17 -4.43
C ALA A 73 3.05 -2.35 -4.55
N CYS A 74 2.07 -2.47 -3.66
CA CYS A 74 1.23 -3.66 -3.55
C CYS A 74 -0.20 -3.34 -3.17
N GLY A 75 -1.10 -4.23 -3.56
CA GLY A 75 -2.49 -4.18 -3.17
C GLY A 75 -3.24 -3.00 -3.80
N GLY A 76 -4.34 -2.63 -3.16
CA GLY A 76 -5.27 -1.64 -3.68
C GLY A 76 -6.31 -2.26 -4.60
N SER A 77 -6.63 -1.61 -5.72
CA SER A 77 -7.67 -2.09 -6.64
C SER A 77 -7.35 -1.75 -8.09
N ASN A 78 -7.90 -2.50 -9.03
CA ASN A 78 -7.86 -2.20 -10.46
C ASN A 78 -9.16 -1.56 -10.99
N LYS A 79 -10.09 -1.20 -10.09
CA LYS A 79 -11.31 -0.46 -10.44
C LYS A 79 -10.96 0.91 -11.02
N SER A 80 -11.80 1.40 -11.94
CA SER A 80 -11.60 2.72 -12.55
C SER A 80 -11.70 3.82 -11.49
N ASP A 81 -10.85 4.85 -11.60
CA ASP A 81 -10.95 6.11 -10.80
C ASP A 81 -12.11 7.02 -11.24
N THR A 82 -12.79 6.64 -12.32
CA THR A 82 -14.05 7.24 -12.76
C THR A 82 -15.28 6.59 -12.14
N ILE A 83 -15.14 5.47 -11.40
CA ILE A 83 -16.26 4.78 -10.75
C ILE A 83 -16.99 5.73 -9.78
N THR A 84 -18.32 5.70 -9.78
CA THR A 84 -19.11 6.52 -8.86
C THR A 84 -19.28 5.83 -7.51
N LEU A 85 -19.64 6.60 -6.46
CA LEU A 85 -19.87 6.04 -5.12
C LEU A 85 -21.03 5.03 -5.10
N GLU A 86 -22.02 5.20 -5.98
CA GLU A 86 -23.16 4.29 -6.14
C GLU A 86 -22.77 2.96 -6.79
N GLU A 87 -21.78 2.98 -7.67
CA GLU A 87 -21.25 1.79 -8.37
C GLU A 87 -20.25 1.00 -7.50
N MET A 88 -19.60 1.66 -6.54
CA MET A 88 -18.68 1.02 -5.60
C MET A 88 -19.42 0.04 -4.67
N ASN A 89 -18.80 -1.12 -4.42
CA ASN A 89 -19.33 -2.13 -3.52
C ASN A 89 -18.28 -2.60 -2.49
N THR A 90 -18.70 -2.82 -1.24
CA THR A 90 -17.83 -3.39 -0.18
C THR A 90 -17.22 -4.76 -0.54
N GLN A 91 -17.81 -5.46 -1.52
CA GLN A 91 -17.38 -6.76 -2.02
C GLN A 91 -16.50 -6.66 -3.27
N ASP A 92 -16.16 -5.45 -3.72
CA ASP A 92 -15.20 -5.27 -4.81
C ASP A 92 -13.83 -5.78 -4.39
N ILE A 93 -13.41 -6.91 -4.96
CA ILE A 93 -12.19 -7.60 -4.54
C ILE A 93 -10.96 -6.72 -4.80
N ALA A 94 -10.12 -6.61 -3.78
CA ALA A 94 -8.84 -5.92 -3.89
C ALA A 94 -7.89 -6.70 -4.81
N THR A 95 -6.87 -6.04 -5.35
CA THR A 95 -5.86 -6.76 -6.13
C THR A 95 -4.90 -7.52 -5.21
N THR A 96 -4.38 -8.64 -5.69
CA THR A 96 -3.21 -9.32 -5.11
C THR A 96 -1.90 -8.75 -5.65
N GLN A 97 -1.94 -7.90 -6.69
CA GLN A 97 -0.74 -7.49 -7.39
C GLN A 97 0.21 -6.72 -6.48
N CYS A 98 1.46 -7.16 -6.49
CA CYS A 98 2.64 -6.43 -6.07
C CYS A 98 3.47 -6.12 -7.30
N GLN A 99 4.18 -5.01 -7.27
CA GLN A 99 5.19 -4.70 -8.26
C GLN A 99 6.38 -4.02 -7.61
N ARG A 100 7.56 -4.29 -8.15
CA ARG A 100 8.79 -3.63 -7.74
C ARG A 100 9.56 -3.09 -8.92
N MET A 101 10.30 -2.02 -8.69
CA MET A 101 11.21 -1.46 -9.68
C MET A 101 12.41 -0.86 -8.95
N THR A 102 13.61 -1.17 -9.46
CA THR A 102 14.84 -0.52 -9.02
C THR A 102 15.05 0.74 -9.85
N LEU A 103 15.25 1.90 -9.21
CA LEU A 103 15.36 3.19 -9.89
C LEU A 103 16.81 3.47 -10.33
N THR A 104 17.39 2.53 -11.06
CA THR A 104 18.67 2.67 -11.78
C THR A 104 18.39 2.70 -13.28
N PRO A 105 19.32 3.15 -14.15
CA PRO A 105 19.10 3.13 -15.60
C PRO A 105 18.67 1.75 -16.13
N ALA A 106 19.26 0.67 -15.62
CA ALA A 106 18.89 -0.70 -15.99
C ALA A 106 17.50 -1.10 -15.47
N GLY A 107 17.16 -0.75 -14.22
CA GLY A 107 15.86 -1.08 -13.65
C GLY A 107 14.72 -0.27 -14.28
N LEU A 108 14.96 1.00 -14.65
CA LEU A 108 14.01 1.81 -15.41
C LEU A 108 13.77 1.25 -16.82
N ALA A 109 14.81 0.73 -17.48
CA ALA A 109 14.69 0.06 -18.78
C ALA A 109 13.93 -1.27 -18.68
N ALA A 110 14.05 -1.99 -17.56
CA ALA A 110 13.31 -3.22 -17.29
C ALA A 110 11.84 -2.98 -16.90
N GLY A 111 11.56 -1.87 -16.21
CA GLY A 111 10.24 -1.50 -15.74
C GLY A 111 9.81 -2.28 -14.49
N TRP A 112 8.49 -2.32 -14.27
CA TRP A 112 7.87 -2.97 -13.12
C TRP A 112 7.92 -4.50 -13.22
N GLU A 113 8.54 -5.15 -12.24
CA GLU A 113 8.49 -6.59 -12.02
C GLU A 113 7.26 -6.93 -11.16
N ILE A 114 6.38 -7.82 -11.65
CA ILE A 114 5.11 -8.15 -11.00
C ILE A 114 5.23 -9.44 -10.19
N GLU A 115 4.70 -9.41 -8.96
CA GLU A 115 4.47 -10.56 -8.08
C GLU A 115 3.05 -10.49 -7.49
N HIS A 116 2.63 -11.50 -6.73
CA HIS A 116 1.29 -11.53 -6.15
C HIS A 116 1.32 -11.84 -4.65
N LEU A 117 0.64 -11.02 -3.86
CA LEU A 117 0.25 -11.33 -2.49
C LEU A 117 -0.51 -12.66 -2.46
N PRO A 118 -0.36 -13.47 -1.39
CA PRO A 118 -1.13 -14.71 -1.21
C PRO A 118 -2.65 -14.50 -1.13
N GLU A 119 -3.08 -13.29 -0.76
CA GLU A 119 -4.49 -12.90 -0.64
C GLU A 119 -4.66 -11.43 -1.07
N PRO A 120 -5.84 -11.05 -1.62
CA PRO A 120 -6.11 -9.68 -2.04
C PRO A 120 -6.05 -8.74 -0.85
N ARG A 121 -5.51 -7.52 -1.02
CA ARG A 121 -5.38 -6.60 0.11
C ARG A 121 -5.46 -5.12 -0.25
N LEU A 122 -6.26 -4.37 0.49
CA LEU A 122 -6.22 -2.91 0.61
C LEU A 122 -6.13 -2.48 2.09
N MET A 123 -5.77 -1.22 2.35
CA MET A 123 -5.58 -0.63 3.68
C MET A 123 -4.56 -1.37 4.55
N ALA A 124 -3.53 -1.95 3.92
CA ALA A 124 -2.46 -2.63 4.64
C ALA A 124 -1.43 -1.63 5.16
N ASP A 125 -0.89 -1.90 6.34
CA ASP A 125 0.36 -1.31 6.80
C ASP A 125 1.54 -2.14 6.30
N SER A 126 2.57 -1.47 5.76
CA SER A 126 3.85 -2.09 5.41
C SER A 126 4.93 -1.64 6.38
N ILE A 127 5.46 -2.57 7.16
CA ILE A 127 6.43 -2.30 8.22
C ILE A 127 7.78 -2.91 7.87
N MET A 128 8.79 -2.07 7.66
CA MET A 128 10.16 -2.54 7.51
C MET A 128 10.67 -3.08 8.86
N LEU A 129 11.10 -4.34 8.86
CA LEU A 129 11.64 -5.02 10.03
C LEU A 129 13.17 -4.81 10.12
N PRO A 130 13.79 -5.01 11.31
CA PRO A 130 15.24 -4.93 11.47
C PRO A 130 16.02 -5.93 10.61
N SER A 131 15.37 -7.01 10.14
CA SER A 131 15.97 -7.94 9.17
C SER A 131 16.10 -7.37 7.76
N GLY A 132 15.47 -6.24 7.47
CA GLY A 132 15.32 -5.71 6.11
C GLY A 132 14.17 -6.33 5.33
N ASP A 133 13.42 -7.27 5.91
CA ASP A 133 12.17 -7.76 5.34
C ASP A 133 11.02 -6.78 5.61
N VAL A 134 9.94 -6.88 4.85
CA VAL A 134 8.73 -6.06 5.04
C VAL A 134 7.61 -6.94 5.55
N LEU A 135 7.04 -6.59 6.69
CA LEU A 135 5.79 -7.18 7.18
C LEU A 135 4.61 -6.38 6.64
N ILE A 136 3.69 -7.07 5.98
CA ILE A 136 2.43 -6.54 5.49
C ILE A 136 1.33 -7.01 6.45
N ILE A 137 0.69 -6.09 7.15
CA ILE A 137 -0.29 -6.38 8.19
C ILE A 137 -1.51 -5.48 8.03
N ASN A 138 -2.60 -5.79 8.73
CA ASN A 138 -3.88 -5.09 8.62
C ASN A 138 -4.48 -5.21 7.20
N GLY A 139 -5.59 -4.53 6.98
CA GLY A 139 -6.27 -4.43 5.71
C GLY A 139 -7.52 -5.30 5.57
N ALA A 140 -8.08 -5.26 4.37
CA ALA A 140 -9.28 -5.96 3.96
C ALA A 140 -9.07 -6.63 2.60
N HIS A 141 -9.85 -7.67 2.31
CA HIS A 141 -9.82 -8.36 1.01
C HIS A 141 -10.70 -7.69 -0.04
N SER A 142 -11.64 -6.82 0.36
CA SER A 142 -12.56 -6.17 -0.57
C SER A 142 -13.08 -4.80 -0.09
N GLY A 143 -13.51 -3.99 -1.06
CA GLY A 143 -14.11 -2.68 -0.89
C GLY A 143 -13.10 -1.55 -1.02
N TYR A 144 -13.28 -0.51 -0.21
CA TYR A 144 -12.58 0.77 -0.33
C TYR A 144 -12.25 1.37 1.03
N SER A 145 -11.18 2.17 1.10
CA SER A 145 -10.89 2.96 2.29
C SER A 145 -11.93 4.06 2.45
N GLY A 146 -12.51 4.20 3.64
CA GLY A 146 -13.50 5.24 3.93
C GLY A 146 -14.52 4.80 4.97
N TYR A 147 -15.17 5.80 5.55
CA TYR A 147 -16.41 5.63 6.32
C TYR A 147 -17.60 5.38 5.40
N PRO A 148 -18.70 4.80 5.91
CA PRO A 148 -19.89 4.42 5.15
C PRO A 148 -20.40 5.53 4.23
N SER A 149 -20.16 5.37 2.93
CA SER A 149 -20.55 6.35 1.91
C SER A 149 -20.82 5.76 0.53
N ILE A 150 -20.54 4.46 0.32
CA ILE A 150 -20.77 3.77 -0.95
C ILE A 150 -22.09 3.00 -0.95
N GLY A 151 -22.58 2.65 -2.14
CA GLY A 151 -23.97 2.21 -2.37
C GLY A 151 -24.50 1.13 -1.43
N ASN A 152 -23.68 0.14 -1.06
CA ASN A 152 -24.09 -0.95 -0.16
C ASN A 152 -23.49 -0.87 1.27
N ALA A 153 -22.79 0.22 1.61
CA ALA A 153 -22.15 0.41 2.92
C ALA A 153 -23.06 1.08 3.96
N ALA A 154 -24.30 1.44 3.62
CA ALA A 154 -25.20 2.15 4.55
C ALA A 154 -25.51 1.40 5.86
N LEU A 155 -25.25 0.09 5.92
CA LEU A 155 -25.44 -0.76 7.11
C LEU A 155 -24.12 -1.29 7.70
N THR A 156 -22.98 -0.77 7.24
CA THR A 156 -21.63 -1.13 7.73
C THR A 156 -20.99 0.06 8.43
N ASP A 157 -19.88 -0.15 9.15
CA ASP A 157 -19.08 0.92 9.77
C ASP A 157 -17.91 1.37 8.87
N THR A 158 -17.80 0.82 7.66
CA THR A 158 -16.72 1.10 6.70
C THR A 158 -17.13 0.74 5.25
N ASN A 159 -16.46 1.31 4.26
CA ASN A 159 -16.62 0.98 2.83
C ASN A 159 -15.94 -0.34 2.41
N ALA A 160 -15.49 -1.17 3.34
CA ALA A 160 -14.77 -2.40 3.11
C ALA A 160 -15.39 -3.62 3.81
N ALA A 161 -15.03 -4.82 3.37
CA ALA A 161 -15.44 -6.07 3.97
C ALA A 161 -14.31 -7.12 3.91
N ASN A 162 -14.57 -8.28 4.52
CA ASN A 162 -13.64 -9.42 4.52
C ASN A 162 -12.25 -9.04 5.08
N PRO A 163 -12.14 -8.73 6.39
CA PRO A 163 -10.87 -8.29 6.99
C PRO A 163 -9.75 -9.32 6.80
N ALA A 164 -8.54 -8.84 6.49
CA ALA A 164 -7.36 -9.68 6.41
C ALA A 164 -6.89 -10.03 7.83
N GLN A 165 -6.85 -11.32 8.16
CA GLN A 165 -6.55 -11.79 9.52
C GLN A 165 -5.11 -12.26 9.73
N ARG A 166 -4.40 -12.57 8.63
CA ARG A 166 -3.06 -13.14 8.67
C ARG A 166 -2.06 -12.17 8.04
N PRO A 167 -0.98 -11.78 8.72
CA PRO A 167 0.07 -10.97 8.09
C PRO A 167 0.75 -11.72 6.94
N ILE A 168 1.43 -10.98 6.07
CA ILE A 168 2.27 -11.50 4.99
C ILE A 168 3.69 -10.97 5.18
N MET A 169 4.69 -11.83 5.08
CA MET A 169 6.09 -11.46 5.06
C MET A 169 6.56 -11.30 3.61
N TYR A 170 7.20 -10.19 3.29
CA TYR A 170 7.95 -9.97 2.05
C TYR A 170 9.46 -10.07 2.33
N LYS A 171 10.10 -11.11 1.82
CA LYS A 171 11.53 -11.39 1.91
C LYS A 171 12.29 -10.66 0.82
N THR A 172 12.99 -9.59 1.17
CA THR A 172 13.59 -8.66 0.19
C THR A 172 14.76 -9.25 -0.59
N THR A 173 15.43 -10.25 -0.01
CA THR A 173 16.63 -10.91 -0.56
C THR A 173 16.35 -12.18 -1.35
N LEU A 174 15.13 -12.72 -1.29
CA LEU A 174 14.78 -13.94 -2.03
C LEU A 174 14.48 -13.63 -3.51
N PRO A 175 14.60 -14.63 -4.40
CA PRO A 175 14.20 -14.50 -5.80
C PRO A 175 12.68 -14.28 -5.95
N ALA A 176 12.29 -13.74 -7.11
CA ALA A 176 10.90 -13.58 -7.50
C ALA A 176 10.11 -14.89 -7.34
N GLY A 177 8.88 -14.80 -6.85
CA GLY A 177 8.02 -15.96 -6.59
C GLY A 177 8.29 -16.69 -5.27
N GLN A 178 9.33 -16.31 -4.53
CA GLN A 178 9.63 -16.84 -3.19
C GLN A 178 9.60 -15.76 -2.09
N ARG A 179 9.35 -14.50 -2.46
CA ARG A 179 9.44 -13.37 -1.52
C ARG A 179 8.25 -13.30 -0.57
N LEU A 180 7.06 -13.70 -1.01
CA LEU A 180 5.82 -13.52 -0.25
C LEU A 180 5.40 -14.83 0.42
N THR A 181 5.27 -14.81 1.74
CA THR A 181 4.80 -15.97 2.52
C THR A 181 3.99 -15.54 3.73
N GLN A 182 3.03 -16.36 4.12
CA GLN A 182 2.34 -16.23 5.42
C GLN A 182 2.83 -17.27 6.44
N ASP A 183 3.75 -18.16 6.06
CA ASP A 183 4.18 -19.30 6.86
C ASP A 183 4.78 -18.87 8.19
N GLY A 184 4.35 -19.52 9.28
CA GLY A 184 4.77 -19.20 10.64
C GLY A 184 4.23 -17.88 11.21
N LEU A 185 3.44 -17.11 10.47
CA LEU A 185 2.83 -15.87 10.97
C LEU A 185 1.48 -16.15 11.66
N PRO A 186 1.23 -15.55 12.83
CA PRO A 186 0.00 -15.76 13.60
C PRO A 186 -1.21 -15.08 12.92
N THR A 187 -2.41 -15.54 13.26
CA THR A 187 -3.66 -14.88 12.88
C THR A 187 -4.23 -14.07 14.04
N SER A 188 -5.01 -13.04 13.72
CA SER A 188 -5.79 -12.27 14.69
C SER A 188 -7.26 -12.20 14.26
N PRO A 189 -8.23 -12.48 15.14
CA PRO A 189 -9.64 -12.33 14.81
C PRO A 189 -10.10 -10.86 14.85
N ILE A 190 -9.26 -9.93 15.33
CA ILE A 190 -9.58 -8.51 15.45
C ILE A 190 -9.37 -7.83 14.10
N PRO A 191 -10.42 -7.31 13.43
CA PRO A 191 -10.28 -6.58 12.18
C PRO A 191 -9.49 -5.28 12.40
N ARG A 192 -8.57 -5.01 11.47
CA ARG A 192 -7.78 -3.78 11.41
C ARG A 192 -7.85 -3.24 9.99
N MET A 193 -8.81 -2.36 9.72
CA MET A 193 -9.11 -1.84 8.37
C MET A 193 -8.90 -0.32 8.35
N TYR A 194 -9.80 0.44 7.72
CA TYR A 194 -9.69 1.89 7.60
C TYR A 194 -9.35 2.57 8.93
N HIS A 195 -8.39 3.50 8.91
CA HIS A 195 -7.81 4.18 10.09
C HIS A 195 -7.12 3.27 11.13
N SER A 196 -6.87 1.99 10.83
CA SER A 196 -5.92 1.20 11.61
C SER A 196 -4.48 1.63 11.30
N SER A 197 -3.58 1.32 12.22
CA SER A 197 -2.15 1.52 12.03
C SER A 197 -1.36 0.45 12.75
N ALA A 198 -0.21 0.09 12.19
CA ALA A 198 0.82 -0.70 12.85
C ALA A 198 2.15 0.06 12.87
N THR A 199 2.95 -0.14 13.92
CA THR A 199 4.29 0.45 14.00
C THR A 199 5.26 -0.45 14.75
N LEU A 200 6.53 -0.41 14.33
CA LEU A 200 7.63 -1.12 14.99
C LEU A 200 8.12 -0.33 16.19
N THR A 201 8.21 -1.00 17.34
CA THR A 201 8.80 -0.42 18.56
C THR A 201 10.31 -0.66 18.60
N GLY A 202 11.04 0.15 19.38
CA GLY A 202 12.48 -0.04 19.60
C GLY A 202 12.88 -1.38 20.24
N LYS A 203 11.91 -2.17 20.73
CA LYS A 203 12.13 -3.52 21.27
C LYS A 203 11.95 -4.62 20.22
N GLY A 204 11.64 -4.28 18.97
CA GLY A 204 11.35 -5.25 17.90
C GLY A 204 9.93 -5.83 17.93
N SER A 205 9.09 -5.43 18.89
CA SER A 205 7.65 -5.74 18.90
C SER A 205 6.85 -4.75 18.04
N LEU A 206 5.64 -5.14 17.65
CA LEU A 206 4.70 -4.30 16.90
C LEU A 206 3.58 -3.78 17.81
N THR A 207 3.26 -2.50 17.68
CA THR A 207 2.04 -1.90 18.24
C THR A 207 1.01 -1.79 17.11
N ILE A 208 -0.21 -2.27 17.34
CA ILE A 208 -1.29 -2.25 16.34
C ILE A 208 -2.55 -1.65 16.95
N THR A 209 -3.06 -0.58 16.34
CA THR A 209 -4.24 0.17 16.81
C THR A 209 -5.32 0.23 15.73
N THR A 210 -6.56 0.47 16.14
CA THR A 210 -7.73 0.73 15.28
C THR A 210 -8.61 1.75 15.99
N PRO A 211 -9.43 2.54 15.27
CA PRO A 211 -10.43 3.38 15.92
C PRO A 211 -11.40 2.51 16.73
N PRO A 212 -11.92 3.00 17.86
CA PRO A 212 -12.95 2.28 18.59
C PRO A 212 -14.19 2.15 17.69
N ASN A 213 -14.57 0.90 17.36
CA ASN A 213 -15.77 0.61 16.58
C ASN A 213 -16.98 1.38 17.15
N GLY A 214 -17.62 2.21 16.34
CA GLY A 214 -18.85 2.93 16.70
C GLY A 214 -18.71 4.13 17.65
N ASN A 215 -17.51 4.42 18.19
CA ASN A 215 -17.30 5.64 18.98
C ASN A 215 -16.44 6.63 18.18
N ILE A 216 -17.11 7.41 17.32
CA ILE A 216 -16.52 8.61 16.72
C ILE A 216 -16.21 9.57 17.87
N TYR A 217 -14.96 9.60 18.32
CA TYR A 217 -14.47 10.74 19.07
C TYR A 217 -14.10 11.79 18.02
N PRO A 218 -14.83 12.92 17.92
CA PRO A 218 -14.39 14.01 17.07
C PRO A 218 -12.94 14.37 17.44
N PRO A 219 -12.12 14.78 16.48
CA PRO A 219 -10.78 15.26 16.78
C PRO A 219 -10.91 16.38 17.81
N GLY A 220 -10.27 16.22 18.95
CA GLY A 220 -10.10 17.28 19.93
C GLY A 220 -8.84 17.03 20.74
N PRO A 221 -8.16 18.08 21.24
CA PRO A 221 -8.27 19.50 20.86
C PRO A 221 -7.48 19.86 19.58
#